data_AF-A0A3A5Q227-F1
#
_entry.id   AF-A0A3A5Q227-F1
#
_cell.length_a   1.000
_cell.length_b   1.000
_cell.length_c   1.000
_cell.angle_alpha   90.00
_cell.angle_beta   90.00
_cell.angle_gamma   90.00
#
_symmetry.space_group_name_H-M   'P 1'
#
loop_
_entity.id
_entity.type
_entity.pdbx_description
1 polymer ?
#
loop_
_entity_poly.entity_id
_entity_poly.type
_entity_poly.pdbx_seq_one_letter_code
_entity_poly.pdbx_strand_id
1 'polypeptide(L)' 'MTKPLITILLVLSVLIIIAIFMQPTKNQSSNVFDASSNDLFERSKARGFEAVMQRLTGVMIFLWLLIAMILMVLSSK' A
#
# COMPACT_ATOMS: atom_id res chain seq x y z
N MET A 1 -18.62 -2.56 22.05
CA MET A 1 -17.17 -2.87 21.95
C MET A 1 -16.55 -2.48 20.60
N THR A 2 -17.35 -2.20 19.56
CA THR A 2 -16.86 -1.87 18.20
C THR A 2 -16.36 -0.43 18.00
N LYS A 3 -16.82 0.52 18.83
CA LYS A 3 -16.42 1.95 18.78
C LYS A 3 -14.90 2.18 18.68
N PRO A 4 -14.04 1.60 19.54
CA PRO A 4 -12.59 1.79 19.43
C PRO A 4 -12.01 1.22 18.13
N LEU A 5 -12.49 0.07 17.64
CA LEU A 5 -12.04 -0.51 16.37
C LEU A 5 -12.37 0.39 15.19
N ILE A 6 -13.56 1.00 15.18
CA ILE A 6 -13.97 1.95 14.13
C ILE A 6 -13.07 3.19 14.16
N THR A 7 -12.77 3.72 15.35
CA THR A 7 -11.85 4.86 15.48
C THR A 7 -10.45 4.52 14.96
N ILE A 8 -9.91 3.35 15.32
CA ILE A 8 -8.60 2.89 14.83
C ILE A 8 -8.60 2.74 13.31
N LEU A 9 -9.66 2.14 12.75
CA LEU A 9 -9.82 1.97 11.31
C LEU A 9 -9.80 3.33 10.59
N LEU A 10 -10.53 4.33 11.13
CA LEU A 10 -10.61 5.67 10.56
C LEU A 10 -9.24 6.38 10.59
N VAL A 11 -8.56 6.35 11.73
CA VAL A 11 -7.20 6.92 11.85
C VAL A 11 -6.24 6.24 10.86
N LEU A 12 -6.31 4.91 10.77
CA LEU A 12 -5.47 4.14 9.85
C LEU A 12 -5.76 4.48 8.38
N SER A 13 -7.03 4.71 8.01
CA SER A 13 -7.39 5.20 6.67
C SER A 13 -6.70 6.51 6.32
N VAL A 14 -6.73 7.49 7.23
CA VAL A 14 -6.09 8.80 7.00
C VAL A 14 -4.58 8.65 6.84
N LEU A 15 -3.95 7.82 7.68
CA LEU A 15 -2.51 7.55 7.59
C LEU A 15 -2.13 6.86 6.27
N ILE A 16 -2.93 5.91 5.80
CA ILE A 16 -2.69 5.22 4.52
C ILE A 16 -2.76 6.22 3.36
N ILE A 17 -3.76 7.12 3.36
CA ILE A 17 -3.88 8.15 2.32
C ILE A 17 -2.62 9.01 2.27
N ILE A 18 -2.17 9.52 3.42
CA ILE A 18 -0.92 10.31 3.51
C ILE A 18 0.28 9.50 3.00
N ALA A 19 0.41 8.25 3.42
CA ALA A 19 1.50 7.37 3.02
C ALA A 19 1.53 7.12 1.49
N ILE A 20 0.36 6.96 0.85
CA ILE A 20 0.23 6.79 -0.60
C ILE A 20 0.66 8.07 -1.32
N PHE A 21 0.21 9.24 -0.87
CA PHE A 21 0.61 10.52 -1.48
C PHE A 21 2.11 10.80 -1.34
N MET A 22 2.77 10.26 -0.30
CA MET A 22 4.22 10.35 -0.13
C MET A 22 5.00 9.33 -0.98
N GLN A 23 4.36 8.32 -1.57
CA GLN A 23 5.06 7.35 -2.42
C GLN A 23 5.45 8.00 -3.76
N PRO A 24 6.73 7.89 -4.19
CA PRO A 24 7.16 8.47 -5.45
C PRO A 24 6.47 7.76 -6.62
N THR A 25 5.84 8.53 -7.51
CA THR A 25 5.23 8.01 -8.74
C THR A 25 6.32 7.70 -9.76
N LYS A 26 6.61 6.43 -9.98
CA LYS A 26 7.44 6.01 -11.12
C LYS A 26 6.58 5.99 -12.37
N ASN A 27 6.76 6.98 -13.24
CA ASN A 27 6.26 6.88 -14.61
C ASN A 27 6.98 5.71 -15.29
N GLN A 28 6.27 4.61 -15.49
CA GLN A 28 6.75 3.49 -16.28
C GLN A 28 6.88 4.01 -17.72
N SER A 29 8.11 4.19 -18.19
CA SER A 29 8.41 4.80 -19.48
C SER A 29 7.67 4.08 -20.61
N SER A 30 7.07 4.88 -21.48
CA SER A 30 6.09 4.52 -22.50
C SER A 30 6.61 3.68 -23.67
N ASN A 31 7.82 3.09 -23.59
CA ASN A 31 8.44 2.31 -24.67
C ASN A 31 8.61 0.82 -24.29
N VAL A 32 7.54 0.19 -23.81
CA VAL A 32 7.50 -1.27 -23.53
C VAL A 32 7.70 -2.11 -24.81
N PHE A 33 7.46 -1.52 -25.99
CA PHE A 33 7.62 -2.20 -27.29
C PHE A 33 8.97 -1.97 -27.98
N ASP A 34 9.83 -1.09 -27.45
CA ASP A 34 11.13 -0.72 -28.07
C ASP A 34 12.35 -1.26 -27.30
N ALA A 35 12.11 -1.93 -26.17
CA ALA A 35 13.17 -2.49 -25.34
C ALA A 35 13.71 -3.80 -25.95
N SER A 36 14.86 -3.70 -26.61
CA SER A 36 15.78 -4.83 -26.82
C SER A 36 15.80 -5.71 -25.56
N SER A 37 15.54 -7.01 -25.75
CA SER A 37 15.14 -8.03 -24.76
C SER A 37 15.94 -8.17 -23.46
N ASN A 38 17.04 -7.42 -23.28
CA ASN A 38 17.84 -7.43 -22.06
C ASN A 38 17.41 -6.38 -21.00
N ASP A 39 16.75 -5.28 -21.38
CA ASP A 39 16.33 -4.23 -20.41
C ASP A 39 15.01 -4.57 -19.70
N LEU A 40 14.22 -5.52 -20.24
CA LEU A 40 12.93 -5.94 -19.65
C LEU A 40 13.08 -6.69 -18.31
N PHE A 41 14.27 -7.23 -18.03
CA PHE A 41 14.57 -7.92 -16.78
C PHE A 41 15.40 -7.07 -15.81
N GLU A 42 15.89 -5.91 -16.24
CA GLU A 42 16.51 -4.93 -15.36
C GLU A 42 15.40 -4.12 -14.64
N ARG A 43 14.54 -4.83 -13.90
CA ARG A 43 13.63 -4.20 -12.94
C ARG A 43 14.50 -3.39 -11.99
N SER A 44 14.48 -2.07 -12.13
CA SER A 44 15.06 -1.15 -11.14
C SER A 44 14.43 -1.49 -9.78
N LYS A 45 15.16 -2.26 -8.98
CA LYS A 45 14.75 -2.64 -7.63
C LYS A 45 14.45 -1.33 -6.90
N ALA A 46 13.28 -1.22 -6.28
CA ALA A 46 13.07 -0.14 -5.34
C ALA A 46 14.21 -0.22 -4.31
N ARG A 47 15.05 0.82 -4.23
CA ARG A 47 16.24 0.88 -3.37
C ARG A 47 16.06 2.02 -2.37
N GLY A 48 16.49 1.78 -1.13
CA GLY A 48 16.41 2.77 -0.06
C GLY A 48 14.97 3.10 0.36
N PHE A 49 14.65 4.39 0.41
CA PHE A 49 13.43 4.93 0.99
C PHE A 49 12.14 4.46 0.29
N GLU A 50 12.17 4.31 -1.04
CA GLU A 50 11.02 3.86 -1.82
C GLU A 50 10.58 2.43 -1.45
N ALA A 51 11.54 1.52 -1.24
CA ALA A 51 11.23 0.15 -0.83
C ALA A 51 10.64 0.09 0.58
N VAL A 52 11.10 0.98 1.47
CA VAL A 52 10.56 1.08 2.83
C VAL A 52 9.13 1.60 2.80
N MET A 53 8.86 2.67 2.04
CA MET A 53 7.52 3.24 1.90
C MET A 53 6.55 2.25 1.26
N GLN A 54 6.97 1.51 0.22
CA GLN A 54 6.14 0.46 -0.39
C GLN A 54 5.80 -0.66 0.59
N ARG A 55 6.78 -1.17 1.35
CA ARG A 55 6.57 -2.23 2.35
C ARG A 55 5.70 -1.73 3.51
N LEU A 56 5.95 -0.52 4.00
CA LEU A 56 5.20 0.08 5.11
C LEU A 56 3.73 0.28 4.74
N THR A 57 3.46 0.86 3.57
CA THR A 57 2.09 1.01 3.08
C THR A 57 1.41 -0.34 2.87
N GLY A 58 2.15 -1.35 2.38
CA GLY A 58 1.65 -2.73 2.28
C GLY A 58 1.22 -3.30 3.63
N VAL A 59 2.04 -3.11 4.68
CA VAL A 59 1.71 -3.55 6.05
C VAL A 59 0.51 -2.78 6.60
N MET A 60 0.43 -1.46 6.39
CA MET A 60 -0.71 -0.64 6.83
C MET A 60 -2.02 -1.08 6.17
N ILE A 61 -2.02 -1.33 4.86
CA ILE A 61 -3.20 -1.83 4.13
C ILE A 61 -3.61 -3.21 4.66
N PHE A 62 -2.64 -4.10 4.91
CA PHE A 62 -2.94 -5.42 5.46
C PHE A 62 -3.60 -5.33 6.85
N LEU A 63 -3.06 -4.51 7.75
CA LEU A 63 -3.64 -4.29 9.08
C LEU A 63 -5.04 -3.67 8.99
N TRP A 64 -5.25 -2.74 8.06
CA TRP A 64 -6.54 -2.13 7.82
C TRP A 64 -7.58 -3.17 7.39
N LEU A 65 -7.24 -4.05 6.44
CA LEU A 65 -8.12 -5.13 5.99
C LEU A 65 -8.42 -6.14 7.10
N LEU A 66 -7.42 -6.49 7.91
CA LEU A 66 -7.60 -7.39 9.04
C LEU A 66 -8.58 -6.83 10.08
N ILE A 67 -8.45 -5.54 10.42
CA ILE A 67 -9.38 -4.86 11.35
C ILE A 67 -10.78 -4.77 10.73
N ALA A 68 -10.88 -4.46 9.43
CA ALA A 68 -12.15 -4.41 8.71
C ALA A 68 -12.87 -5.77 8.71
N MET A 69 -12.15 -6.86 8.47
CA MET A 69 -12.69 -8.23 8.54
C MET A 69 -13.18 -8.59 9.95
N ILE A 70 -12.40 -8.26 10.98
CA ILE A 70 -12.80 -8.47 12.39
C ILE A 70 -14.08 -7.68 12.69
N LEU A 71 -14.13 -6.41 12.29
CA LEU A 71 -15.33 -5.57 12.44
C LEU A 71 -16.54 -6.15 11.73
N MET A 72 -16.39 -6.65 10.51
CA MET A 72 -17.47 -7.27 9.74
C MET A 72 -18.09 -8.44 10.51
N VAL A 73 -17.25 -9.34 11.05
CA VAL A 73 -17.73 -10.51 11.82
C VAL A 73 -18.37 -10.09 13.15
N LEU A 74 -17.78 -9.13 13.87
CA LEU A 74 -18.35 -8.64 15.13
C LEU A 74 -19.62 -7.81 14.93
N SER A 75 -19.76 -7.11 13.81
CA SER A 75 -20.93 -6.30 13.48
C SER A 75 -22.07 -7.12 12.88
N SER A 76 -21.78 -8.32 12.39
CA SER A 76 -22.77 -9.26 11.85
C SER A 76 -23.47 -10.09 12.94
N LYS A 77 -23.11 -9.90 14.21
CA LYS A 77 -23.77 -10.50 15.39
C LYS A 77 -24.55 -9.42 16.12
#